data_AF-A0AAE0TKA0-F1
#
_entry.id   AF-A0AAE0TKA0-F1
#
_cell.length_a   1.000
_cell.length_b   1.000
_cell.length_c   1.000
_cell.angle_alpha   90.00
_cell.angle_beta   90.00
_cell.angle_gamma   90.00
#
_symmetry.space_group_name_H-M   'P 1'
#
loop_
_entity.id
_entity.type
_entity.pdbx_description
1 polymer ?
#
loop_
_entity_poly.entity_id
_entity_poly.type
_entity_poly.pdbx_seq_one_letter_code
_entity_poly.pdbx_strand_id
1 'polypeptide(L)'
;MERETFQCPFTFSFQSTDDFDIFVEKGERIKIEETIQTIYFPNETDQASIKIPVYRSRERCHNFSRNCEKIAYVSVDVPNSIAGQEIKVKVTFQFKRHGMRITAVSEDINRTKTAFIRYHRNSIKKFRKINK
;
A
#
# COMPACT_ATOMS: atom_id res chain seq x y z
N MET A 1 -27.18 -2.15 -3.57
CA MET A 1 -26.50 -1.84 -2.30
C MET A 1 -25.30 -0.95 -2.64
N GLU A 2 -25.39 0.37 -2.47
CA GLU A 2 -24.26 1.27 -2.74
C GLU A 2 -23.16 1.01 -1.69
N ARG A 3 -21.92 0.80 -2.14
CA ARG A 3 -20.78 0.65 -1.22
C ARG A 3 -20.47 2.01 -0.59
N GLU A 4 -20.34 2.05 0.75
CA GLU A 4 -19.88 3.26 1.46
C GLU A 4 -18.56 3.75 0.84
N THR A 5 -18.39 5.07 0.69
CA THR A 5 -17.14 5.69 0.25
C THR A 5 -16.60 6.65 1.32
N PHE A 6 -15.30 6.91 1.31
CA PHE A 6 -14.69 7.97 2.10
C PHE A 6 -13.70 8.76 1.25
N GLN A 7 -13.45 10.01 1.65
CA GLN A 7 -12.41 10.82 1.02
C GLN A 7 -11.10 10.58 1.74
N CYS A 8 -10.05 10.19 1.00
CA CYS A 8 -8.76 9.89 1.58
C CYS A 8 -8.11 11.18 2.12
N PRO A 9 -7.69 11.22 3.40
CA PRO A 9 -7.10 12.43 3.99
C PRO A 9 -5.61 12.62 3.69
N PHE A 10 -4.96 11.59 3.17
CA PHE A 10 -3.53 11.56 2.89
C PHE A 10 -3.30 10.97 1.51
N THR A 11 -2.16 11.30 0.93
CA THR A 11 -1.59 10.54 -0.17
C THR A 11 -0.90 9.31 0.42
N PHE A 12 -1.18 8.13 -0.13
CA PHE A 12 -0.47 6.91 0.22
C PHE A 12 0.41 6.48 -0.95
N SER A 13 1.66 6.17 -0.61
CA SER A 13 2.66 5.73 -1.57
C SER A 13 3.48 4.58 -1.01
N PHE A 14 4.14 3.87 -1.91
CA PHE A 14 5.19 2.92 -1.57
C PHE A 14 6.49 3.34 -2.24
N GLN A 15 7.60 2.87 -1.69
CA GLN A 15 8.92 3.14 -2.27
C GLN A 15 9.18 2.17 -3.43
N SER A 16 9.47 2.71 -4.61
CA SER A 16 10.13 2.01 -5.71
C SER A 16 11.62 2.35 -5.71
N THR A 17 12.39 1.79 -6.65
CA THR A 17 13.86 1.85 -6.68
C THR A 17 14.38 3.29 -6.63
N ASP A 18 13.70 4.22 -7.31
CA ASP A 18 14.15 5.60 -7.46
C ASP A 18 13.10 6.67 -7.07
N ASP A 19 11.84 6.31 -6.80
CA ASP A 19 10.79 7.27 -6.43
C ASP A 19 9.72 6.66 -5.50
N PHE A 20 8.69 7.45 -5.19
CA PHE A 20 7.46 6.98 -4.58
C PHE A 20 6.38 6.73 -5.64
N ASP A 21 5.93 5.50 -5.73
CA ASP A 21 4.72 5.19 -6.50
C ASP A 21 3.49 5.46 -5.64
N ILE A 22 2.66 6.36 -6.13
CA ILE A 22 1.42 6.77 -5.48
C ILE A 22 0.31 5.82 -5.92
N PHE A 23 -0.36 5.21 -4.96
CA PHE A 23 -1.51 4.35 -5.24
C PHE A 23 -2.82 4.95 -4.74
N VAL A 24 -2.77 6.00 -3.91
CA VAL A 24 -3.94 6.80 -3.53
C VAL A 24 -3.51 8.25 -3.34
N GLU A 25 -4.23 9.18 -3.95
CA GLU A 25 -4.04 10.61 -3.70
C GLU A 25 -4.93 11.14 -2.56
N LYS A 26 -4.43 12.15 -1.85
CA LYS A 26 -5.27 12.92 -0.92
C LYS A 26 -6.46 13.51 -1.68
N GLY A 27 -7.64 13.38 -1.10
CA GLY A 27 -8.88 13.88 -1.68
C GLY A 27 -9.58 12.87 -2.58
N GLU A 28 -8.92 11.76 -2.91
CA GLU A 28 -9.50 10.68 -3.72
C GLU A 28 -10.66 9.99 -2.98
N ARG A 29 -11.70 9.61 -3.71
CA ARG A 29 -12.86 8.91 -3.16
C ARG A 29 -12.66 7.41 -3.28
N ILE A 30 -12.48 6.74 -2.15
CA ILE A 30 -12.25 5.31 -2.08
C ILE A 30 -13.51 4.61 -1.61
N LYS A 31 -13.90 3.53 -2.28
CA LYS A 31 -14.96 2.63 -1.81
C LYS A 31 -14.43 1.78 -0.67
N ILE A 32 -15.22 1.61 0.39
CA ILE A 32 -14.90 0.61 1.41
C ILE A 32 -14.91 -0.77 0.74
N GLU A 33 -13.92 -1.60 1.09
CA GLU A 33 -13.61 -2.88 0.45
C GLU A 33 -12.96 -2.78 -0.94
N GLU A 34 -12.62 -1.58 -1.40
CA GLU A 34 -11.80 -1.42 -2.61
C GLU A 34 -10.41 -2.01 -2.42
N THR A 35 -9.88 -2.58 -3.49
CA THR A 35 -8.58 -3.23 -3.52
C THR A 35 -7.74 -2.65 -4.64
N ILE A 36 -6.52 -2.24 -4.31
CA ILE A 36 -5.49 -1.87 -5.29
C ILE A 36 -4.39 -2.92 -5.24
N GLN A 37 -3.90 -3.34 -6.41
CA GLN A 37 -2.89 -4.38 -6.53
C GLN A 37 -1.65 -3.84 -7.23
N THR A 38 -0.48 -4.26 -6.76
CA THR A 38 0.81 -3.98 -7.39
C THR A 38 1.70 -5.22 -7.30
N ILE A 39 2.76 -5.26 -8.10
CA ILE A 39 3.71 -6.37 -8.16
C ILE A 39 5.10 -5.82 -7.87
N TYR A 40 5.83 -6.52 -6.99
CA TYR A 40 7.23 -6.27 -6.72
C TYR A 40 8.07 -7.45 -7.17
N PHE A 41 9.31 -7.12 -7.52
CA PHE A 41 10.35 -8.08 -7.88
C PHE A 41 11.54 -7.88 -6.93
N PRO A 42 12.30 -8.95 -6.65
CA PRO A 42 13.59 -8.84 -6.00
C PRO A 42 14.53 -7.95 -6.82
N ASN A 43 15.23 -7.05 -6.14
CA ASN A 43 16.19 -6.13 -6.77
C ASN A 43 17.62 -6.68 -6.71
N GLU A 44 17.86 -7.68 -5.85
CA GLU A 44 19.16 -8.31 -5.64
C GLU A 44 19.05 -9.84 -5.82
N THR A 45 20.12 -10.45 -6.32
CA THR A 45 20.28 -11.91 -6.29
C THR A 45 20.48 -12.35 -4.84
N ASP A 46 19.88 -13.48 -4.48
CA ASP A 46 19.83 -14.04 -3.13
C ASP A 46 19.23 -13.12 -2.06
N GLN A 47 18.40 -12.16 -2.47
CA GLN A 47 17.62 -11.33 -1.56
C GLN A 47 16.70 -12.23 -0.71
N ALA A 48 16.90 -12.26 0.61
CA ALA A 48 16.13 -13.15 1.47
C ALA A 48 14.64 -12.72 1.61
N SER A 49 14.35 -11.43 1.47
CA SER A 49 12.99 -10.89 1.64
C SER A 49 12.76 -9.57 0.89
N ILE A 50 11.54 -9.35 0.40
CA ILE A 50 11.10 -8.04 -0.11
C ILE A 50 10.40 -7.29 1.01
N LYS A 51 10.93 -6.12 1.36
CA LYS A 51 10.30 -5.17 2.27
C LYS A 51 9.55 -4.13 1.46
N ILE A 52 8.24 -4.08 1.62
CA ILE A 52 7.37 -3.07 1.00
C ILE A 52 7.00 -2.04 2.07
N PRO A 53 7.73 -0.91 2.16
CA PRO A 53 7.37 0.19 3.05
C PRO A 53 6.18 0.97 2.50
N VAL A 54 5.28 1.37 3.39
CA VAL A 54 4.12 2.21 3.08
C VAL A 54 4.29 3.55 3.76
N TYR A 55 4.10 4.60 2.98
CA TYR A 55 4.25 5.98 3.40
C TYR A 55 2.90 6.71 3.32
N ARG A 56 2.76 7.74 4.14
CA ARG A 56 1.71 8.74 4.01
C ARG A 56 2.30 10.14 3.94
N SER A 57 1.58 11.03 3.26
CA SER A 57 1.90 12.45 3.24
C SER A 57 0.66 13.32 3.10
N ARG A 58 0.77 14.59 3.46
CA ARG A 58 -0.31 15.60 3.28
C ARG A 58 -0.34 16.22 1.88
N GLU A 59 0.76 16.07 1.15
CA GLU A 59 1.05 16.61 -0.17
C GLU A 59 1.74 15.53 -1.01
N ARG A 60 1.75 15.69 -2.33
CA ARG A 60 2.48 14.77 -3.21
C ARG A 60 3.97 14.85 -2.89
N CYS A 61 4.58 13.75 -2.45
CA CYS A 61 6.03 13.69 -2.29
C CYS A 61 6.63 13.19 -3.60
N HIS A 62 7.64 13.91 -4.09
CA HIS A 62 8.60 13.41 -5.07
C HIS A 62 9.94 13.23 -4.35
N ASN A 63 10.72 12.18 -4.68
CA ASN A 63 12.11 12.00 -4.25
C ASN A 63 12.37 12.05 -2.73
N PHE A 64 11.99 11.01 -1.97
CA PHE A 64 12.38 10.82 -0.55
C PHE A 64 12.24 12.07 0.34
N SER A 65 11.23 12.90 0.08
CA SER A 65 11.10 14.18 0.76
C SER A 65 10.83 14.01 2.27
N ARG A 66 11.33 14.96 3.08
CA ARG A 66 11.13 15.01 4.54
C ARG A 66 9.66 15.03 4.98
N ASN A 67 8.72 15.21 4.05
CA ASN A 67 7.29 15.34 4.31
C ASN A 67 6.53 14.01 4.18
N CYS A 68 7.23 12.91 3.90
CA CYS A 68 6.68 11.57 3.82
C CYS A 68 6.98 10.76 5.09
N GLU A 69 5.92 10.31 5.76
CA GLU A 69 6.01 9.53 6.99
C GLU A 69 5.83 8.03 6.67
N LYS A 70 6.82 7.21 7.01
CA LYS A 70 6.67 5.75 6.96
C LYS A 70 5.71 5.30 8.06
N ILE A 71 4.60 4.69 7.67
CA ILE A 71 3.54 4.26 8.60
C ILE A 71 3.49 2.77 8.81
N ALA A 72 4.04 1.98 7.89
CA ALA A 72 4.13 0.55 8.00
C ALA A 72 5.16 -0.03 7.03
N TYR A 73 5.38 -1.33 7.14
CA TYR A 73 5.94 -2.13 6.07
C TYR A 73 5.34 -3.55 6.15
N VAL A 74 5.32 -4.23 5.01
CA VAL A 74 5.12 -5.68 4.95
C VAL A 74 6.40 -6.30 4.40
N SER A 75 6.87 -7.37 5.03
CA SER A 75 8.07 -8.10 4.59
C SER A 75 7.64 -9.50 4.22
N VAL A 76 7.93 -9.92 2.99
CA VAL A 76 7.69 -11.30 2.53
C VAL A 76 9.00 -11.95 2.16
N ASP A 77 9.15 -13.20 2.55
CA ASP A 77 10.36 -13.98 2.27
C ASP A 77 10.39 -14.33 0.78
N VAL A 78 11.56 -14.25 0.16
CA VAL A 78 11.82 -14.62 -1.24
C VAL A 78 13.18 -15.31 -1.39
N PRO A 79 13.48 -16.36 -0.59
CA PRO A 79 14.78 -17.02 -0.62
C PRO A 79 15.14 -17.53 -2.02
N ASN A 80 16.44 -17.52 -2.33
CA ASN A 80 16.99 -17.90 -3.64
C ASN A 80 16.47 -17.04 -4.81
N SER A 81 16.18 -15.76 -4.56
CA SER A 81 15.77 -14.85 -5.63
C SER A 81 16.91 -14.58 -6.61
N ILE A 82 16.58 -14.32 -7.86
CA ILE A 82 17.53 -13.78 -8.85
C ILE A 82 17.11 -12.33 -9.12
N ALA A 83 18.06 -11.40 -9.14
CA ALA A 83 17.77 -9.99 -9.41
C ALA A 83 16.97 -9.85 -10.72
N GLY A 84 15.82 -9.19 -10.66
CA GLY A 84 14.99 -8.92 -11.84
C GLY A 84 14.27 -10.13 -12.45
N GLN A 85 14.29 -11.32 -11.82
CA GLN A 85 13.63 -12.53 -12.34
C GLN A 85 12.90 -13.40 -11.31
N GLU A 86 12.03 -14.25 -11.87
CA GLU A 86 11.26 -15.38 -11.35
C GLU A 86 10.33 -15.15 -10.15
N ILE A 87 10.79 -14.55 -9.05
CA ILE A 87 9.95 -14.47 -7.85
C ILE A 87 9.06 -13.22 -7.88
N LYS A 88 7.74 -13.41 -8.05
CA LYS A 88 6.76 -12.32 -8.05
C LYS A 88 6.14 -12.16 -6.68
N VAL A 89 6.16 -10.92 -6.16
CA VAL A 89 5.44 -10.56 -4.95
C VAL A 89 4.25 -9.70 -5.29
N LYS A 90 3.05 -10.29 -5.26
CA LYS A 90 1.78 -9.57 -5.42
C LYS A 90 1.38 -8.93 -4.11
N VAL A 91 1.22 -7.61 -4.11
CA VAL A 91 0.75 -6.84 -2.95
C VAL A 91 -0.65 -6.31 -3.20
N THR A 92 -1.56 -6.55 -2.27
CA THR A 92 -2.93 -6.06 -2.31
C THR A 92 -3.18 -5.11 -1.14
N PHE A 93 -3.58 -3.88 -1.45
CA PHE A 93 -4.04 -2.87 -0.51
C PHE A 93 -5.57 -2.88 -0.48
N GLN A 94 -6.15 -3.37 0.61
CA GLN A 94 -7.59 -3.39 0.81
C GLN A 94 -8.01 -2.29 1.78
N PHE A 95 -8.81 -1.34 1.29
CA PHE A 95 -9.28 -0.20 2.06
C PHE A 95 -10.49 -0.60 2.91
N LYS A 96 -10.35 -0.47 4.22
CA LYS A 96 -11.39 -0.79 5.21
C LYS A 96 -11.90 0.49 5.84
N ARG A 97 -13.04 0.41 6.51
CA ARG A 97 -13.65 1.56 7.21
C ARG A 97 -12.72 2.28 8.20
N HIS A 98 -11.83 1.53 8.85
CA HIS A 98 -10.99 2.02 9.95
C HIS A 98 -9.49 1.85 9.68
N GLY A 99 -9.12 1.47 8.47
CA GLY A 99 -7.74 1.20 8.15
C GLY A 99 -7.54 0.62 6.77
N MET A 100 -6.30 0.19 6.52
CA MET A 100 -5.91 -0.49 5.29
C MET A 100 -5.28 -1.83 5.66
N ARG A 101 -5.72 -2.89 5.01
CA ARG A 101 -5.06 -4.19 5.07
C ARG A 101 -4.13 -4.32 3.89
N ILE A 102 -2.89 -4.72 4.15
CA ILE A 102 -1.87 -4.95 3.13
C ILE A 102 -1.57 -6.44 3.15
N THR A 103 -1.74 -7.12 2.03
CA THR A 103 -1.41 -8.53 1.89
C THR A 103 -0.36 -8.68 0.80
N ALA A 104 0.81 -9.21 1.16
CA ALA A 104 1.87 -9.57 0.22
C ALA A 104 1.90 -11.09 0.06
N VAL A 105 1.88 -11.56 -1.18
CA VAL A 105 1.94 -12.97 -1.55
C VAL A 105 3.12 -13.15 -2.50
N SER A 106 4.10 -13.97 -2.12
CA SER A 106 5.06 -14.50 -3.08
C SER A 106 4.41 -15.69 -3.77
N GLU A 107 4.15 -15.56 -5.08
CA GLU A 107 3.39 -16.54 -5.85
C GLU A 107 4.16 -17.86 -5.99
N ASP A 108 5.47 -17.79 -6.12
CA ASP A 108 6.34 -18.93 -6.44
C ASP A 108 6.58 -19.87 -5.26
N ILE A 109 6.67 -19.31 -4.05
CA ILE A 109 6.89 -20.09 -2.82
C ILE A 109 5.64 -20.13 -1.91
N ASN A 110 4.51 -19.62 -2.41
CA ASN A 110 3.22 -19.56 -1.72
C ASN A 110 3.30 -19.01 -0.27
N ARG A 111 4.14 -17.98 -0.07
CA ARG A 111 4.29 -17.31 1.23
C ARG A 111 3.43 -16.06 1.27
N THR A 112 2.58 -15.98 2.28
CA THR A 112 1.69 -14.84 2.49
C THR A 112 2.02 -14.12 3.78
N LYS A 113 2.05 -12.78 3.72
CA LYS A 113 2.23 -11.91 4.88
C LYS A 113 1.19 -10.80 4.83
N THR A 114 0.62 -10.47 5.98
CA THR A 114 -0.43 -9.45 6.08
C THR A 114 -0.09 -8.45 7.17
N ALA A 115 -0.28 -7.17 6.87
CA ALA A 115 -0.21 -6.06 7.82
C ALA A 115 -1.54 -5.29 7.83
N PHE A 116 -1.88 -4.69 8.97
CA PHE A 116 -3.05 -3.82 9.09
C PHE A 116 -2.64 -2.46 9.67
N ILE A 117 -3.01 -1.40 8.96
CA ILE A 117 -2.75 -0.02 9.33
C ILE A 117 -4.07 0.60 9.76
N ARG A 118 -4.14 1.13 10.99
CA ARG A 118 -5.30 1.93 11.40
C ARG A 118 -5.18 3.35 10.89
N TYR A 119 -6.27 3.88 10.37
CA TYR A 119 -6.38 5.33 10.16
C TYR A 119 -6.47 6.02 11.52
N HIS A 120 -5.76 7.12 11.72
CA HIS A 120 -5.93 7.92 12.94
C HIS A 120 -7.38 8.42 13.04
N ARG A 121 -7.93 8.43 14.26
CA ARG A 121 -9.34 8.79 14.54
C ARG A 121 -9.75 10.16 13.97
N ASN A 122 -8.80 11.08 13.83
CA ASN A 122 -9.05 12.44 13.34
C ASN A 122 -8.89 12.60 11.82
N SER A 123 -8.57 11.52 11.09
CA SER A 123 -8.18 11.62 9.68
C SER A 123 -9.34 11.39 8.72
N ILE A 124 -10.34 10.56 9.04
CA ILE A 124 -11.38 10.21 8.06
C ILE A 124 -12.61 11.09 8.23
N LYS A 125 -12.87 11.98 7.26
CA LYS A 125 -14.19 12.60 7.13
C LYS A 125 -15.11 11.65 6.35
N LYS A 126 -16.13 11.11 7.02
CA LYS A 126 -17.17 10.31 6.36
C LYS A 126 -18.05 11.23 5.50
N PHE A 127 -18.25 10.87 4.24
CA PHE A 127 -19.27 11.50 3.40
C PHE A 127 -20.44 10.52 3.25
N ARG A 128 -21.58 10.85 3.85
CA ARG A 128 -22.85 10.27 3.42
C ARG A 128 -23.33 11.09 2.22
N LYS A 129 -23.67 10.44 1.11
CA LYS A 129 -24.43 11.09 0.02
C LYS A 129 -25.69 11.67 0.66
N ILE A 130 -25.84 12.99 0.64
CA ILE A 130 -27.14 13.64 0.81
C ILE A 130 -27.81 13.50 -0.54
N ASN A 131 -28.77 12.58 -0.66
CA ASN A 131 -29.59 12.50 -1.86
C ASN A 131 -30.45 13.77 -1.92
N LYS A 132 -30.33 14.52 -3.02
CA LYS A 132 -31.37 15.43 -3.48
C LYS A 132 -32.35 14.64 -4.32
#